data_AF-A0A537FMG2-F1
#
_entry.id   AF-A0A537FMG2-F1
#
_cell.length_a   1.000
_cell.length_b   1.000
_cell.length_c   1.000
_cell.angle_alpha   90.00
_cell.angle_beta   90.00
_cell.angle_gamma   90.00
#
_symmetry.space_group_name_H-M   'P 1'
#
loop_
_entity.id
_entity.type
_entity.pdbx_description
1 polymer ?
#
loop_
_entity_poly.entity_id
_entity_poly.type
_entity_poly.pdbx_seq_one_letter_code
_entity_poly.pdbx_strand_id
1 'polypeptide(L)' 'MPVGKIIELVGTSTRGFEDAINEAVKRSSKTVKNIRGVDVVGQKALVKDGKVV' A
#
# COMPACT_ATOMS: atom_id res chain seq x y z
N MET A 1 14.48 -12.19 -21.91
CA MET A 1 14.74 -11.75 -20.53
C MET A 1 13.45 -11.25 -19.91
N PRO A 2 13.09 -11.63 -18.67
CA PRO A 2 11.92 -11.05 -18.00
C PRO A 2 12.18 -9.58 -17.66
N VAL A 3 11.17 -8.72 -17.86
CA VAL A 3 11.22 -7.30 -17.50
C VAL A 3 10.35 -7.08 -16.27
N GLY A 4 10.93 -6.51 -15.22
CA GLY A 4 10.20 -6.09 -14.02
C GLY A 4 9.63 -4.69 -14.17
N LYS A 5 8.47 -4.45 -13.56
CA LYS A 5 7.87 -3.12 -13.44
C LYS A 5 7.76 -2.76 -11.97
N ILE A 6 8.28 -1.60 -11.59
CA ILE A 6 8.09 -1.02 -10.27
C ILE A 6 7.06 0.10 -10.40
N ILE A 7 6.10 0.13 -9.48
CA ILE A 7 5.13 1.21 -9.34
C ILE A 7 5.05 1.63 -7.88
N GLU A 8 4.84 2.91 -7.63
CA GLU A 8 4.63 3.44 -6.29
C GLU A 8 3.13 3.54 -6.00
N LEU A 9 2.74 3.14 -4.78
CA LEU A 9 1.35 3.09 -4.34
C LEU A 9 1.25 3.67 -2.94
N VAL A 10 0.18 4.41 -2.68
CA VAL A 10 -0.15 4.90 -1.33
C VAL A 10 -1.46 4.25 -0.89
N GLY A 11 -1.37 3.39 0.11
CA GLY A 11 -2.51 2.78 0.78
C GLY A 11 -2.87 3.54 2.05
N THR A 12 -4.16 3.61 2.36
CA THR A 12 -4.66 4.21 3.59
C THR A 12 -5.72 3.30 4.21
N SER A 13 -5.70 3.14 5.53
CA SER A 13 -6.75 2.44 6.26
C SER A 13 -6.89 3.00 7.67
N THR A 14 -8.13 3.06 8.17
CA THR A 14 -8.45 3.39 9.56
C THR A 14 -8.24 2.21 10.52
N ARG A 15 -8.00 1.00 9.99
CA ARG A 15 -7.80 -0.22 10.79
C ARG A 15 -6.33 -0.48 11.13
N GLY A 16 -5.41 0.15 10.42
CA GLY A 16 -3.97 0.05 10.66
C GLY A 16 -3.16 -0.21 9.39
N PHE A 17 -1.86 -0.41 9.60
CA PHE A 17 -0.87 -0.48 8.53
C PHE A 17 -1.02 -1.73 7.63
N GLU A 18 -1.23 -2.90 8.23
CA GLU A 18 -1.40 -4.15 7.48
C GLU A 18 -2.62 -4.09 6.55
N ASP A 19 -3.72 -3.53 7.04
CA ASP A 19 -4.93 -3.34 6.24
C ASP A 19 -4.71 -2.32 5.09
N ALA A 20 -3.94 -1.25 5.34
CA ALA A 20 -3.59 -0.28 4.32
C ALA A 20 -2.77 -0.92 3.17
N ILE A 21 -1.81 -1.80 3.49
CA ILE A 21 -1.04 -2.55 2.49
C ILE A 21 -1.95 -3.49 1.71
N ASN A 22 -2.77 -4.27 2.42
CA ASN A 22 -3.68 -5.24 1.79
C ASN A 22 -4.65 -4.57 0.83
N GLU A 23 -5.24 -3.44 1.21
CA GLU A 23 -6.17 -2.70 0.35
C GLU A 23 -5.45 -2.07 -0.85
N ALA A 24 -4.23 -1.53 -0.67
CA ALA A 24 -3.43 -0.99 -1.77
C ALA A 24 -3.10 -2.06 -2.83
N VAL A 25 -2.67 -3.24 -2.39
CA VAL A 25 -2.39 -4.38 -3.28
C VAL A 25 -3.67 -4.86 -3.96
N LYS A 26 -4.76 -5.02 -3.21
CA LYS A 26 -6.06 -5.47 -3.73
C LYS A 26 -6.67 -4.50 -4.73
N ARG A 27 -6.52 -3.19 -4.53
CA ARG A 27 -6.99 -2.18 -5.49
C ARG A 27 -6.16 -2.23 -6.77
N SER A 28 -4.84 -2.35 -6.62
CA SER A 28 -3.89 -2.36 -7.74
C SER A 28 -3.96 -3.64 -8.57
N SER A 29 -4.25 -4.78 -7.94
CA SER A 29 -4.37 -6.06 -8.64
C SER A 29 -5.51 -6.12 -9.65
N LYS A 30 -6.48 -5.18 -9.58
CA LYS A 30 -7.54 -5.02 -10.56
C LYS A 30 -7.03 -4.57 -11.94
N THR A 31 -5.89 -3.88 -12.00
CA THR A 31 -5.33 -3.33 -13.24
C THR A 31 -3.90 -3.80 -13.52
N VAL A 32 -3.13 -4.10 -12.47
CA VAL A 32 -1.75 -4.56 -12.54
C VAL A 32 -1.70 -6.04 -12.22
N LYS A 33 -1.34 -6.85 -13.22
CA LYS A 33 -1.25 -8.31 -13.09
C LYS A 33 0.13 -8.72 -12.57
N ASN A 34 0.21 -9.89 -11.95
CA ASN A 34 1.46 -10.51 -11.50
C ASN A 34 2.26 -9.67 -10.48
N ILE A 35 1.58 -9.01 -9.54
CA ILE A 35 2.24 -8.39 -8.38
C ILE A 35 2.85 -9.52 -7.53
N ARG A 36 4.17 -9.47 -7.28
CA ARG A 36 4.91 -10.54 -6.59
C ARG A 36 5.52 -10.12 -5.25
N GLY A 37 5.58 -8.83 -4.99
CA GLY A 37 6.17 -8.29 -3.77
C GLY A 37 5.79 -6.84 -3.59
N VAL A 38 5.92 -6.38 -2.35
CA VAL A 38 5.75 -4.99 -1.95
C VAL A 38 6.98 -4.63 -1.13
N ASP A 39 7.58 -3.50 -1.45
CA ASP A 39 8.65 -2.91 -0.66
C ASP A 39 8.10 -1.62 -0.01
N VAL A 40 8.30 -1.46 1.29
CA VAL A 40 7.73 -0.35 2.05
C VAL A 40 8.75 0.77 2.10
N VAL A 41 8.52 1.80 1.28
CA VAL A 41 9.39 2.99 1.24
C VAL A 41 9.17 3.89 2.46
N GLY A 42 7.96 3.90 3.03
CA GLY A 42 7.68 4.67 4.24
C GLY A 42 6.27 4.49 4.76
N GLN A 43 6.09 4.78 6.05
CA GLN A 43 4.81 4.73 6.74
C GLN A 43 4.47 6.11 7.30
N LYS A 44 3.28 6.62 6.95
CA LYS A 44 2.75 7.88 7.46
C LYS A 44 1.42 7.64 8.16
N ALA A 45 1.15 8.44 9.18
CA ALA A 45 -0.08 8.39 9.96
C ALA A 45 -0.64 9.81 10.07
N LEU A 46 -1.96 9.95 9.98
CA LEU A 46 -2.63 11.21 10.30
C LEU A 46 -2.90 11.24 11.79
N VAL A 47 -2.68 12.39 12.42
CA VAL A 47 -2.94 12.59 13.85
C VAL A 47 -3.99 13.67 14.01
N LYS A 48 -5.06 13.34 14.72
CA LYS A 48 -6.14 14.26 15.07
C LYS A 48 -6.46 14.13 16.56
N ASP A 49 -6.51 15.27 17.26
CA ASP A 49 -6.80 15.33 18.70
C ASP A 49 -5.89 14.40 19.55
N GLY A 50 -4.62 14.32 19.17
CA GLY A 50 -3.62 13.46 19.82
C GLY A 50 -3.75 11.96 19.53
N LYS A 51 -4.62 11.56 18.60
CA LYS A 51 -4.84 10.15 18.22
C LYS A 51 -4.54 9.93 16.75
N VAL A 52 -4.03 8.76 16.42
CA VAL A 52 -3.87 8.33 15.02
C VAL A 52 -5.26 8.06 14.42
N VAL A 53 -5.51 8.57 13.22
CA VAL A 53 -6.78 8.44 12.47
C VAL A 53 -6.57 8.01 11.03
#